data_AF-A0A365KM09-F1
#
_entry.id   AF-A0A365KM09-F1
#
_cell.length_a   1.000
_cell.length_b   1.000
_cell.length_c   1.000
_cell.angle_alpha   90.00
_cell.angle_beta   90.00
_cell.angle_gamma   90.00
#
_symmetry.space_group_name_H-M   'P 1'
#
loop_
_entity.id
_entity.type
_entity.pdbx_description
1 polymer ?
#
loop_
_entity_poly.entity_id
_entity_poly.type
_entity_poly.pdbx_seq_one_letter_code
_entity_poly.pdbx_strand_id
1 'polypeptide(L)' 'MKRLDEVTSTDFFYCYTKSLSLFLKEKGIPYIIKANSIKDGNTFTLYVKCAELQKALDDYMLKVGQ' A
#
# COMPACT_ATOMS: atom_id res chain seq x y z
N MET A 1 -11.14 -22.73 -2.67
CA MET A 1 -11.28 -21.79 -3.80
C MET A 1 -12.14 -20.63 -3.32
N LYS A 2 -11.58 -19.42 -3.10
CA LYS A 2 -12.38 -18.24 -2.75
C LYS A 2 -13.09 -17.73 -4.00
N ARG A 3 -14.40 -17.51 -3.92
CA ARG A 3 -15.22 -16.91 -5.00
C ARG A 3 -14.75 -15.47 -5.23
N LEU A 4 -14.78 -15.04 -6.50
CA LEU A 4 -14.38 -13.69 -6.97
C LEU A 4 -15.27 -12.54 -6.46
N ASP A 5 -16.22 -12.82 -5.55
CA ASP A 5 -17.29 -11.89 -5.15
C ASP A 5 -16.97 -11.10 -3.86
N GLU A 6 -15.83 -11.34 -3.22
CA GLU A 6 -15.57 -10.84 -1.86
C GLU A 6 -14.19 -10.17 -1.72
N VAL A 7 -13.81 -9.33 -2.68
CA VAL A 7 -12.74 -8.34 -2.46
C VAL A 7 -13.35 -7.15 -1.77
N THR A 8 -13.10 -7.05 -0.47
CA THR A 8 -13.62 -5.98 0.37
C THR A 8 -12.61 -4.84 0.45
N SER A 9 -13.05 -3.64 0.85
CA SER A 9 -12.14 -2.50 1.05
C SER A 9 -11.00 -2.81 2.05
N THR A 10 -11.19 -3.81 2.90
CA THR A 10 -10.21 -4.32 3.86
C THR A 10 -9.02 -5.06 3.22
N ASP A 11 -9.16 -5.55 1.99
CA ASP A 11 -8.09 -6.21 1.24
C ASP A 11 -7.10 -5.23 0.60
N PHE A 12 -7.38 -3.92 0.69
CA PHE A 12 -6.51 -2.89 0.14
C PHE A 12 -5.80 -2.08 1.22
N PHE A 13 -4.61 -1.62 0.89
CA PHE A 13 -3.80 -0.74 1.72
C PHE A 13 -3.66 0.62 1.06
N TYR A 14 -4.13 1.65 1.75
CA TYR A 14 -4.02 3.04 1.32
C TYR A 14 -2.75 3.65 1.89
N CYS A 15 -1.79 3.95 1.03
CA CYS A 15 -0.55 4.62 1.40
C CYS A 15 -0.62 6.10 1.03
N TYR A 16 -0.64 6.95 2.06
CA TYR A 16 -0.58 8.41 1.93
C TYR A 16 0.84 8.96 2.10
N THR A 17 1.75 8.16 2.66
CA THR A 17 3.13 8.59 2.95
C THR A 17 4.01 8.47 1.73
N LYS A 18 4.62 9.59 1.31
CA LYS A 18 5.55 9.62 0.16
C LYS A 18 6.76 8.72 0.37
N SER A 19 7.36 8.73 1.58
CA SER A 19 8.54 7.92 1.91
C SER A 19 8.25 6.42 1.82
N LEU A 20 7.10 5.99 2.36
CA LEU A 20 6.68 4.59 2.28
C LEU A 20 6.37 4.20 0.83
N SER A 21 5.67 5.04 0.07
CA SER A 21 5.37 4.76 -1.35
C SER A 21 6.64 4.66 -2.20
N LEU A 22 7.66 5.48 -1.92
CA LEU A 22 8.96 5.38 -2.59
C LEU A 22 9.66 4.06 -2.23
N PHE A 23 9.69 3.72 -0.94
CA PHE A 23 10.27 2.46 -0.46
C PHE A 23 9.60 1.23 -1.09
N LEU A 24 8.26 1.22 -1.15
CA LEU A 24 7.50 0.14 -1.80
C LEU A 24 7.84 0.04 -3.28
N LYS A 25 8.02 1.18 -3.97
CA LYS A 25 8.47 1.23 -5.36
C LYS A 25 9.90 0.69 -5.52
N GLU A 26 10.82 1.00 -4.62
CA GLU A 26 12.19 0.47 -4.63
C GLU A 26 12.23 -1.04 -4.38
N LYS A 27 11.32 -1.56 -3.56
CA LYS A 27 11.12 -3.01 -3.37
C LYS A 27 10.44 -3.70 -4.56
N GLY A 28 10.03 -2.94 -5.58
CA GLY A 28 9.36 -3.48 -6.77
C GLY A 28 7.89 -3.82 -6.56
N ILE A 29 7.25 -3.33 -5.49
CA ILE A 29 5.84 -3.59 -5.21
C ILE A 29 4.98 -2.63 -6.03
N PRO A 30 4.17 -3.13 -6.98
CA PRO A 30 3.32 -2.28 -7.79
C PRO A 30 2.10 -1.80 -6.99
N TYR A 31 1.75 -0.53 -7.17
CA TYR A 31 0.45 -0.01 -6.73
C TYR A 31 -0.61 -0.37 -7.78
N ILE A 32 -1.83 -0.62 -7.33
CA ILE A 32 -3.00 -0.80 -8.18
C ILE A 32 -3.44 0.54 -8.77
N ILE A 33 -3.50 1.57 -7.90
CA ILE A 33 -4.04 2.87 -8.26
C ILE A 33 -3.22 3.95 -7.57
N LYS A 34 -3.01 5.07 -8.26
CA LYS A 34 -2.52 6.31 -7.69
C LYS A 34 -3.55 7.38 -8.00
N ALA A 35 -4.10 7.99 -6.96
CA ALA A 35 -5.16 8.99 -7.10
C ALA A 35 -4.98 10.10 -6.06
N ASN A 36 -5.66 11.22 -6.26
CA ASN A 36 -5.73 12.30 -5.29
C ASN A 36 -7.08 12.25 -4.57
N SER A 37 -7.04 12.34 -3.23
CA SER A 37 -8.24 12.48 -2.42
C SER A 37 -8.89 13.82 -2.73
N ILE A 38 -10.17 13.81 -3.08
CA ILE A 38 -10.93 15.03 -3.38
C ILE A 38 -11.17 15.85 -2.09
N LYS A 39 -11.21 15.20 -0.92
CA LYS A 39 -11.44 15.86 0.37
C LYS A 39 -10.27 16.75 0.79
N ASP A 40 -9.04 16.26 0.63
CA ASP A 40 -7.84 16.90 1.20
C ASP A 40 -6.81 17.28 0.12
N GLY A 41 -7.06 16.96 -1.15
CA GLY A 41 -6.11 17.15 -2.25
C GLY A 41 -4.89 16.21 -2.21
N ASN A 42 -4.76 15.39 -1.17
CA ASN A 42 -3.60 14.53 -0.94
C ASN A 42 -3.53 13.35 -1.91
N THR A 43 -2.36 13.13 -2.51
CA THR A 43 -2.11 11.94 -3.33
C THR A 43 -1.92 10.71 -2.46
N PHE A 44 -2.62 9.63 -2.82
CA PHE A 44 -2.46 8.32 -2.21
C PHE A 44 -2.23 7.26 -3.27
N THR A 45 -1.59 6.17 -2.84
CA THR A 45 -1.37 4.97 -3.63
C THR A 45 -2.05 3.80 -2.97
N LEU A 46 -2.74 2.98 -3.76
CA LEU A 46 -3.50 1.82 -3.30
C LEU A 46 -2.74 0.55 -3.66
N TYR A 47 -2.59 -0.36 -2.71
CA TYR A 47 -1.92 -1.65 -2.89
C TYR A 47 -2.84 -2.80 -2.49
N VAL A 48 -2.68 -3.96 -3.11
CA VAL A 48 -3.34 -5.20 -2.63
C VAL A 48 -2.59 -5.67 -1.40
N LYS A 49 -3.31 -6.02 -0.32
CA LYS A 49 -2.72 -6.69 0.83
C LYS A 49 -2.32 -8.11 0.44
N CYS A 50 -1.03 -8.27 0.19
CA CYS A 50 -0.39 -9.57 -0.01
C CYS A 50 0.71 -9.78 1.03
N ALA A 51 1.16 -11.02 1.18
CA ALA A 51 2.27 -11.36 2.07
C ALA A 51 3.54 -10.53 1.77
N GLU A 52 3.80 -10.24 0.49
CA GLU A 52 4.92 -9.40 0.05
C GLU A 52 4.80 -7.95 0.54
N LEU A 53 3.61 -7.36 0.41
CA LEU A 53 3.34 -6.01 0.93
C LEU A 53 3.54 -5.99 2.44
N GLN A 54 2.95 -6.95 3.16
CA GLN A 54 3.06 -7.02 4.62
C GLN A 54 4.52 -7.13 5.08
N LYS A 55 5.33 -7.94 4.38
CA LYS A 55 6.76 -8.09 4.66
C LYS A 55 7.55 -6.80 4.40
N ALA A 56 7.21 -6.06 3.34
CA ALA A 56 7.84 -4.77 3.08
C ALA A 56 7.44 -3.70 4.11
N LEU A 57 6.17 -3.70 4.56
CA LEU A 57 5.73 -2.81 5.63
C LEU A 57 6.50 -3.08 6.93
N ASP A 58 6.72 -4.35 7.26
CA ASP A 58 7.51 -4.76 8.44
C ASP A 58 8.98 -4.30 8.34
N ASP A 59 9.64 -4.54 7.18
CA ASP A 59 11.02 -4.06 6.91
C ASP A 59 11.13 -2.54 7.05
N TYR A 60 10.10 -1.81 6.60
CA TYR A 60 10.05 -0.36 6.72
C TYR A 60 9.89 0.10 8.18
N MET A 61 8.99 -0.53 8.94
CA MET A 61 8.77 -0.20 10.36
C MET A 61 10.04 -0.43 11.19
N LEU A 62 10.75 -1.52 10.94
CA LEU A 62 12.03 -1.80 11.61
C LEU A 62 13.10 -0.75 11.30
N LYS A 63 13.13 -0.22 10.06
CA LYS A 63 14.08 0.82 9.65
C LYS A 63 13.77 2.21 10.22
N VAL A 64 12.50 2.56 10.38
CA VAL A 64 12.09 3.88 10.88
C VAL A 64 12.17 3.97 12.42
N GLY A 65 12.20 2.83 13.11
CA GLY A 65 12.35 2.75 14.57
C GLY A 65 13.80 2.78 15.10
N GLN A 66 14.81 2.90 14.24
CA GLN A 66 16.22 3.11 14.63
C GLN A 66 16.60 4.58 14.52
#